data_AF-A0A175RQI6-F1
#
_entry.id   AF-A0A175RQI6-F1
#
_cell.length_a   1.000
_cell.length_b   1.000
_cell.length_c   1.000
_cell.angle_alpha   90.00
_cell.angle_beta   90.00
_cell.angle_gamma   90.00
#
_symmetry.space_group_name_H-M   'P 1'
#
loop_
_entity.id
_entity.type
_entity.pdbx_description
1 polymer ?
#
loop_
_entity_poly.entity_id
_entity_poly.type
_entity_poly.pdbx_seq_one_letter_code
_entity_poly.pdbx_strand_id
1 'polypeptide(L)'
;MSETQQRLVVVSNRVGPLSDEGKAGGLAVGLADALRRRGGLWFGWSGEVSPDAASSDYRTETHGHTSLTTIDLTQEELDGFYFGYANRSLWPLLHYRLDIASFDRASARTYRQVNRRFAERLSPLLTPDDLVWVHDYHFFFMGQELRRCGYDGRLGFFLHIPFCPPDLMSALPGSQDMVRAMLAYDVIGFQTEGDRRNFVAFCVQELGAEDIDGDRVRTQDGRIVRASAFPIGIDAHGFAEFALSDEAREHEAMVRDISRGRHQIVGVDRMDYSKGLPERFRGFEQLLEDEPEQRGNVQFLQVAPLSRSELEAYADLRVELEGLAGNINGRFATLDWNPIQIMVNGFTRRALAGIYRAAQICMVTPLRDGMNLVAKEFIAAQDPADPGVLILSRFAGAVAELPEALIVNPYSTDEIAHALSRATAMPLEERRERHEAMRARVFANTAHNWCETFLAVLDDRNERELQPRSWWHRLGFGGAPRS
;
A
#
# COMPACT_ATOMS: atom_id res chain seq x y z
N MET A 1 -19.27 -23.47 24.81
CA MET A 1 -19.90 -23.00 23.56
C MET A 1 -18.83 -22.23 22.83
N SER A 2 -18.27 -22.75 21.73
CA SER A 2 -17.24 -22.01 20.99
C SER A 2 -17.90 -20.74 20.45
N GLU A 3 -17.40 -19.57 20.83
CA GLU A 3 -17.84 -18.31 20.24
C GLU A 3 -17.61 -18.40 18.72
N THR A 4 -18.69 -18.49 17.97
CA THR A 4 -18.64 -18.43 16.51
C THR A 4 -18.16 -17.02 16.16
N GLN A 5 -16.92 -16.90 15.65
CA GLN A 5 -16.39 -15.63 15.19
C GLN A 5 -17.31 -15.03 14.12
N GLN A 6 -17.54 -13.72 14.17
CA GLN A 6 -18.37 -13.03 13.19
C GLN A 6 -17.80 -13.15 11.78
N ARG A 7 -18.69 -13.32 10.80
CA ARG A 7 -18.32 -13.45 9.38
C ARG A 7 -17.64 -12.18 8.90
N LEU A 8 -16.50 -12.33 8.22
CA LEU A 8 -15.74 -11.20 7.68
C LEU A 8 -16.14 -10.93 6.22
N VAL A 9 -16.41 -9.67 5.90
CA VAL A 9 -16.66 -9.20 4.54
C VAL A 9 -15.59 -8.18 4.15
N VAL A 10 -14.61 -8.61 3.36
CA VAL A 10 -13.54 -7.75 2.85
C VAL A 10 -14.00 -7.06 1.57
N VAL A 11 -13.75 -5.75 1.46
CA VAL A 11 -14.02 -4.97 0.25
C VAL A 11 -12.73 -4.30 -0.22
N SER A 12 -12.31 -4.53 -1.45
CA SER A 12 -11.13 -3.88 -2.04
C SER A 12 -11.29 -3.64 -3.53
N ASN A 13 -10.45 -2.76 -4.10
CA ASN A 13 -10.62 -2.37 -5.50
C ASN A 13 -10.45 -3.58 -6.41
N ARG A 14 -9.43 -4.41 -6.17
CA ARG A 14 -9.29 -5.72 -6.82
C ARG A 14 -9.43 -6.83 -5.80
N VAL A 15 -10.07 -7.92 -6.22
CA VAL A 15 -10.13 -9.17 -5.44
C VAL A 15 -8.83 -9.95 -5.66
N GLY A 16 -8.18 -10.35 -4.57
CA GLY A 16 -6.99 -11.20 -4.63
C GLY A 16 -7.34 -12.69 -4.75
N PRO A 17 -6.40 -13.55 -5.19
CA PRO A 17 -6.64 -14.98 -5.25
C PRO A 17 -6.81 -15.58 -3.84
N LEU A 18 -7.81 -16.45 -3.64
CA LEU A 18 -8.00 -17.18 -2.37
C LEU A 18 -7.05 -18.37 -2.20
N SER A 19 -6.33 -18.78 -3.24
CA SER A 19 -5.26 -19.78 -3.19
C SER A 19 -4.02 -19.18 -3.84
N ASP A 20 -2.91 -19.09 -3.11
CA ASP A 20 -1.70 -18.44 -3.60
C ASP A 20 -0.58 -19.45 -3.88
N GLU A 21 -0.11 -19.48 -5.12
CA GLU A 21 1.11 -20.18 -5.54
C GLU A 21 2.35 -19.27 -5.42
N GLY A 22 2.35 -18.24 -4.57
CA GLY A 22 3.45 -17.28 -4.41
C GLY A 22 3.43 -16.11 -5.40
N LYS A 23 2.26 -15.78 -5.95
CA LYS A 23 2.04 -14.65 -6.86
C LYS A 23 1.39 -13.44 -6.15
N ALA A 24 0.71 -13.66 -5.03
CA ALA A 24 0.01 -12.60 -4.31
C ALA A 24 0.93 -11.88 -3.29
N GLY A 25 0.73 -10.57 -3.11
CA GLY A 25 1.45 -9.77 -2.11
C GLY A 25 0.96 -9.99 -0.67
N GLY A 26 1.73 -9.53 0.32
CA GLY A 26 1.47 -9.77 1.75
C GLY A 26 0.06 -9.37 2.25
N LEU A 27 -0.53 -8.31 1.69
CA LEU A 27 -1.91 -7.91 1.98
C LEU A 27 -2.93 -8.99 1.61
N ALA A 28 -2.85 -9.51 0.38
CA ALA A 28 -3.79 -10.52 -0.11
C ALA A 28 -3.66 -11.83 0.67
N VAL A 29 -2.44 -12.21 1.05
CA VAL A 29 -2.19 -13.38 1.91
C VAL A 29 -2.82 -13.20 3.29
N GLY A 30 -2.59 -12.05 3.94
CA GLY A 30 -3.15 -11.75 5.26
C GLY A 30 -4.68 -11.71 5.27
N LEU A 31 -5.29 -11.10 4.26
CA LEU A 31 -6.75 -11.04 4.11
C LEU A 31 -7.36 -12.42 3.78
N ALA A 32 -6.73 -13.19 2.89
CA ALA A 32 -7.18 -14.54 2.58
C ALA A 32 -7.13 -15.45 3.79
N ASP A 33 -6.08 -15.37 4.62
CA ASP A 33 -5.97 -16.14 5.86
C ASP A 33 -7.05 -15.74 6.88
N ALA A 34 -7.28 -14.43 7.08
CA ALA A 34 -8.34 -13.94 7.95
C ALA A 34 -9.74 -14.41 7.49
N LEU A 35 -10.01 -14.36 6.17
CA LEU A 35 -11.23 -14.87 5.57
C LEU A 35 -11.37 -16.39 5.76
N ARG A 36 -10.31 -17.18 5.56
CA ARG A 36 -10.38 -18.65 5.74
C ARG A 36 -10.69 -19.05 7.17
N ARG A 37 -10.18 -18.30 8.16
CA ARG A 37 -10.40 -18.59 9.59
C ARG A 37 -11.79 -18.20 10.08
N ARG A 38 -12.30 -17.03 9.68
CA ARG A 38 -13.63 -16.54 10.07
C ARG A 38 -14.77 -17.01 9.15
N GLY A 39 -14.42 -17.48 7.96
CA GLY A 39 -15.35 -17.58 6.84
C GLY A 39 -15.75 -16.19 6.33
N GLY A 40 -16.39 -16.15 5.16
CA GLY A 40 -17.03 -14.95 4.67
C GLY A 40 -16.74 -14.61 3.21
N LEU A 41 -16.70 -13.33 2.90
CA LEU A 41 -16.80 -12.83 1.55
C LEU A 41 -15.68 -11.83 1.24
N TRP A 42 -15.03 -11.98 0.09
CA TRP A 42 -14.22 -10.91 -0.49
C TRP A 42 -14.93 -10.34 -1.72
N PHE A 43 -15.28 -9.06 -1.64
CA PHE A 43 -16.01 -8.33 -2.68
C PHE A 43 -15.12 -7.27 -3.37
N GLY A 44 -15.23 -7.12 -4.69
CA GLY A 44 -14.48 -6.09 -5.41
C GLY A 44 -14.61 -6.14 -6.94
N TRP A 45 -13.76 -5.40 -7.65
CA TRP A 45 -13.69 -5.46 -9.11
C TRP A 45 -13.00 -6.75 -9.56
N SER A 46 -13.53 -7.38 -10.62
CA SER A 46 -12.94 -8.55 -11.30
C SER A 46 -11.59 -8.25 -11.97
N GLY A 47 -11.36 -6.99 -12.36
CA GLY A 47 -10.28 -6.61 -13.28
C GLY A 47 -10.75 -6.46 -14.73
N GLU A 48 -11.99 -6.88 -15.05
CA GLU A 48 -12.55 -6.86 -16.40
C GLU A 48 -13.43 -5.63 -16.65
N VAL A 49 -13.50 -5.22 -17.92
CA VAL A 49 -14.38 -4.17 -18.39
C VAL A 49 -15.48 -4.76 -19.26
N SER A 50 -16.72 -4.40 -18.98
CA SER A 50 -17.88 -4.83 -19.77
C SER A 50 -18.83 -3.65 -20.04
N PRO A 51 -19.34 -3.48 -21.27
CA PRO A 51 -20.36 -2.46 -21.57
C PRO A 51 -21.61 -2.58 -20.69
N ASP A 52 -21.97 -3.82 -20.32
CA ASP A 52 -23.16 -4.14 -19.54
C ASP A 52 -22.85 -4.26 -18.03
N ALA A 53 -21.65 -3.89 -17.57
CA ALA A 53 -21.21 -4.07 -16.19
C ALA A 53 -22.16 -3.44 -15.14
N ALA A 54 -22.83 -2.35 -15.50
CA ALA A 54 -23.77 -1.68 -14.60
C ALA A 54 -25.03 -2.52 -14.31
N SER A 55 -25.47 -3.31 -15.28
CA SER A 55 -26.67 -4.15 -15.20
C SER A 55 -26.35 -5.62 -14.96
N SER A 56 -25.13 -6.09 -15.24
CA SER A 56 -24.72 -7.48 -15.09
C SER A 56 -24.82 -7.98 -13.65
N ASP A 57 -25.07 -9.28 -13.50
CA ASP A 57 -24.97 -9.96 -12.20
C ASP A 57 -23.51 -10.05 -11.74
N TYR A 58 -23.32 -10.11 -10.43
CA TYR A 58 -22.01 -10.40 -9.85
C TYR A 58 -21.64 -11.86 -10.10
N ARG A 59 -20.34 -12.14 -10.20
CA ARG A 59 -19.81 -13.51 -10.27
C ARG A 59 -19.36 -13.91 -8.88
N THR A 60 -19.76 -15.10 -8.42
CA THR A 60 -19.35 -15.62 -7.11
C THR A 60 -18.67 -16.97 -7.25
N GLU A 61 -17.45 -17.07 -6.73
CA GLU A 61 -16.68 -18.31 -6.61
C GLU A 61 -16.58 -18.70 -5.13
N THR A 62 -16.88 -19.96 -4.79
CA THR A 62 -16.86 -20.44 -3.40
C THR A 62 -15.73 -21.44 -3.18
N HIS A 63 -14.90 -21.19 -2.18
CA HIS A 63 -13.78 -22.01 -1.76
C HIS A 63 -13.94 -22.34 -0.27
N GLY A 64 -14.45 -23.53 0.04
CA GLY A 64 -14.73 -23.94 1.42
C GLY A 64 -15.75 -23.01 2.08
N HIS A 65 -15.35 -22.34 3.17
CA HIS A 65 -16.18 -21.38 3.91
C HIS A 65 -15.97 -19.91 3.47
N THR A 66 -15.29 -19.69 2.36
CA THR A 66 -15.00 -18.36 1.81
C THR A 66 -15.56 -18.22 0.41
N SER A 67 -16.04 -17.04 0.05
CA SER A 67 -16.46 -16.71 -1.31
C SER A 67 -15.75 -15.47 -1.84
N LEU A 68 -15.47 -15.45 -3.14
CA LEU A 68 -15.08 -14.27 -3.90
C LEU A 68 -16.29 -13.80 -4.68
N THR A 69 -16.71 -12.55 -4.53
CA THR A 69 -17.74 -11.96 -5.36
C THR A 69 -17.19 -10.76 -6.10
N THR A 70 -17.20 -10.83 -7.42
CA THR A 70 -16.64 -9.78 -8.28
C THR A 70 -17.70 -9.14 -9.14
N ILE A 71 -17.57 -7.84 -9.37
CA ILE A 71 -18.32 -7.10 -10.39
C ILE A 71 -17.36 -6.48 -11.40
N ASP A 72 -17.83 -6.26 -12.63
CA ASP A 72 -17.04 -5.62 -13.68
C ASP A 72 -17.21 -4.08 -13.60
N LEU A 73 -16.33 -3.34 -14.28
CA LEU A 73 -16.52 -1.89 -14.50
C LEU A 73 -16.97 -1.65 -15.94
N THR A 74 -17.72 -0.58 -16.18
CA THR A 74 -17.86 -0.05 -17.55
C THR A 74 -16.60 0.70 -17.94
N GLN A 75 -16.41 0.96 -19.24
CA GLN A 75 -15.27 1.76 -19.70
C GLN A 75 -15.30 3.18 -19.08
N GLU A 76 -16.47 3.80 -19.00
CA GLU A 76 -16.65 5.11 -18.35
C GLU A 76 -16.26 5.09 -16.87
N GLU A 77 -16.57 4.01 -16.15
CA GLU A 77 -16.17 3.85 -14.75
C GLU A 77 -14.67 3.60 -14.61
N LEU A 78 -14.07 2.78 -15.48
CA LEU A 78 -12.61 2.58 -15.47
C LEU A 78 -11.89 3.92 -15.66
N ASP A 79 -12.34 4.73 -16.63
CA ASP A 79 -11.74 6.02 -16.95
C ASP A 79 -12.01 7.08 -15.87
N GLY A 80 -13.25 7.19 -15.39
CA GLY A 80 -13.67 8.22 -14.45
C GLY A 80 -13.30 7.93 -13.00
N PHE A 81 -13.47 6.69 -12.53
CA PHE A 81 -13.22 6.29 -11.15
C PHE A 81 -11.76 5.85 -10.93
N TYR A 82 -11.26 4.87 -11.70
CA TYR A 82 -9.94 4.29 -11.45
C TYR A 82 -8.82 5.18 -12.02
N PHE A 83 -8.80 5.43 -13.32
CA PHE A 83 -7.75 6.26 -13.92
C PHE A 83 -7.90 7.75 -13.59
N GLY A 84 -9.13 8.24 -13.53
CA GLY A 84 -9.46 9.62 -13.19
C GLY A 84 -9.28 9.87 -11.69
N TYR A 85 -10.37 9.81 -10.92
CA TYR A 85 -10.34 10.36 -9.56
C TYR A 85 -9.38 9.63 -8.62
N ALA A 86 -9.34 8.29 -8.64
CA ALA A 86 -8.48 7.54 -7.74
C ALA A 86 -6.98 7.75 -8.05
N ASN A 87 -6.55 7.60 -9.31
CA ASN A 87 -5.12 7.62 -9.67
C ASN A 87 -4.59 8.96 -10.20
N ARG A 88 -5.45 9.87 -10.67
CA ARG A 88 -5.08 11.21 -11.16
C ARG A 88 -5.33 12.32 -10.14
N SER A 89 -6.27 12.12 -9.21
CA SER A 89 -6.56 13.09 -8.14
C SER A 89 -6.03 12.62 -6.78
N LEU A 90 -6.53 11.49 -6.28
CA LEU A 90 -6.27 11.07 -4.89
C LEU A 90 -4.84 10.53 -4.69
N TRP A 91 -4.36 9.66 -5.57
CA TRP A 91 -3.00 9.11 -5.47
C TRP A 91 -1.93 10.20 -5.41
N PRO A 92 -1.82 11.15 -6.37
CA PRO A 92 -0.80 12.19 -6.30
C PRO A 92 -0.98 13.08 -5.07
N LEU A 93 -2.21 13.50 -4.75
CA LEU A 93 -2.49 14.32 -3.58
C LEU A 93 -2.02 13.67 -2.27
N LEU A 94 -2.42 12.42 -2.04
CA LEU A 94 -2.11 11.69 -0.81
C LEU A 94 -0.62 11.30 -0.73
N HIS A 95 0.10 11.30 -1.86
CA HIS A 95 1.56 11.17 -1.92
C HIS A 95 2.29 12.53 -2.02
N TYR A 96 1.60 13.63 -1.70
CA TYR A 96 2.16 14.98 -1.54
C TYR A 96 2.68 15.56 -2.88
N ARG A 97 2.07 15.12 -3.98
CA ARG A 97 2.37 15.52 -5.35
C ARG A 97 1.23 16.35 -5.93
N LEU A 98 0.87 17.43 -5.22
CA LEU A 98 -0.17 18.36 -5.65
C LEU A 98 0.13 18.99 -7.02
N ASP A 99 1.42 19.11 -7.37
CA ASP A 99 1.93 19.61 -8.64
C ASP A 99 1.45 18.82 -9.87
N ILE A 100 1.15 17.53 -9.70
CA ILE A 100 0.65 16.64 -10.77
C ILE A 100 -0.75 16.10 -10.47
N ALA A 101 -1.38 16.54 -9.39
CA ALA A 101 -2.77 16.19 -9.09
C ALA A 101 -3.71 16.97 -10.02
N SER A 102 -4.65 16.26 -10.66
CA SER A 102 -5.69 16.87 -11.49
C SER A 102 -7.05 16.64 -10.86
N PHE A 103 -7.82 17.71 -10.68
CA PHE A 103 -9.16 17.66 -10.09
C PHE A 103 -10.20 17.97 -11.15
N ASP A 104 -10.92 16.95 -11.60
CA ASP A 104 -12.03 17.12 -12.51
C ASP A 104 -13.36 16.67 -11.89
N ARG A 105 -14.41 17.44 -12.16
CA ARG A 105 -15.73 17.23 -11.57
C ARG A 105 -16.43 15.99 -12.15
N ALA A 106 -16.09 15.58 -13.37
CA ALA A 106 -16.71 14.43 -14.01
C ALA A 106 -16.28 13.14 -13.31
N SER A 107 -14.98 12.90 -13.19
CA SER A 107 -14.38 11.80 -12.44
C SER A 107 -14.78 11.82 -10.97
N ALA A 108 -14.89 12.99 -10.33
CA ALA A 108 -15.41 13.08 -8.96
C ALA A 108 -16.86 12.54 -8.83
N ARG A 109 -17.71 12.79 -9.84
CA ARG A 109 -19.07 12.22 -9.87
C ARG A 109 -19.04 10.72 -10.12
N THR A 110 -18.26 10.26 -11.11
CA THR A 110 -18.10 8.83 -11.41
C THR A 110 -17.57 8.08 -10.18
N TYR A 111 -16.63 8.65 -9.44
CA TYR A 111 -16.08 8.05 -8.23
C TYR A 111 -17.13 7.79 -7.14
N ARG A 112 -18.00 8.79 -6.89
CA ARG A 112 -19.13 8.65 -5.97
C ARG A 112 -20.17 7.64 -6.48
N GLN A 113 -20.46 7.65 -7.79
CA GLN A 113 -21.40 6.71 -8.41
C GLN A 113 -20.92 5.26 -8.28
N VAL A 114 -19.63 5.00 -8.53
CA VAL A 114 -19.03 3.67 -8.38
C VAL A 114 -19.08 3.22 -6.92
N ASN A 115 -18.71 4.07 -5.96
CA ASN A 115 -18.82 3.75 -4.52
C ASN A 115 -20.26 3.36 -4.14
N ARG A 116 -21.24 4.14 -4.60
CA ARG A 116 -22.66 3.85 -4.37
C ARG A 116 -23.09 2.53 -5.00
N ARG A 117 -22.73 2.29 -6.27
CA ARG A 117 -23.07 1.05 -6.97
C ARG A 117 -22.47 -0.18 -6.29
N PHE A 118 -21.21 -0.09 -5.84
CA PHE A 118 -20.56 -1.16 -5.09
C PHE A 118 -21.29 -1.44 -3.77
N ALA A 119 -21.71 -0.40 -3.03
CA ALA A 119 -22.51 -0.57 -1.82
C ALA A 119 -23.89 -1.19 -2.10
N GLU A 120 -24.61 -0.73 -3.13
CA GLU A 120 -25.91 -1.26 -3.55
C GLU A 120 -25.82 -2.74 -3.97
N ARG A 121 -24.71 -3.16 -4.60
CA ARG A 121 -24.46 -4.55 -4.98
C ARG A 121 -24.02 -5.43 -3.80
N LEU A 122 -23.27 -4.88 -2.86
CA LEU A 122 -22.82 -5.61 -1.68
C LEU A 122 -23.93 -5.79 -0.64
N SER A 123 -24.77 -4.78 -0.42
CA SER A 123 -25.75 -4.75 0.67
C SER A 123 -26.67 -5.98 0.74
N PRO A 124 -27.19 -6.55 -0.38
CA PRO A 124 -28.02 -7.76 -0.34
C PRO A 124 -27.26 -9.02 0.10
N LEU A 125 -25.93 -9.01 0.08
CA LEU A 125 -25.06 -10.12 0.48
C LEU A 125 -24.67 -10.05 1.97
N LEU A 126 -24.98 -8.93 2.64
CA LEU A 126 -24.63 -8.69 4.04
C LEU A 126 -25.69 -9.27 4.98
N THR A 127 -25.21 -9.71 6.14
CA THR A 127 -26.03 -10.05 7.30
C THR A 127 -25.80 -9.02 8.42
N PRO A 128 -26.76 -8.82 9.34
CA PRO A 128 -26.63 -7.82 10.40
C PRO A 128 -25.39 -7.99 11.31
N ASP A 129 -24.87 -9.22 11.41
CA ASP A 129 -23.76 -9.57 12.28
C ASP A 129 -22.39 -9.62 11.57
N ASP A 130 -22.33 -9.28 10.28
CA ASP A 130 -21.06 -9.23 9.55
C ASP A 130 -20.12 -8.17 10.12
N LEU A 131 -18.83 -8.40 9.97
CA LEU A 131 -17.80 -7.37 10.06
C LEU A 131 -17.41 -6.98 8.63
N VAL A 132 -17.74 -5.77 8.18
CA VAL A 132 -17.31 -5.29 6.85
C VAL A 132 -16.02 -4.50 7.00
N TRP A 133 -14.99 -4.91 6.28
CA TRP A 133 -13.68 -4.26 6.27
C TRP A 133 -13.34 -3.77 4.87
N VAL A 134 -13.40 -2.45 4.69
CA VAL A 134 -13.16 -1.77 3.42
C VAL A 134 -11.70 -1.32 3.32
N HIS A 135 -11.08 -1.54 2.17
CA HIS A 135 -9.68 -1.20 1.94
C HIS A 135 -9.49 -0.15 0.86
N ASP A 136 -8.69 0.85 1.26
CA ASP A 136 -7.97 1.79 0.43
C ASP A 136 -8.76 2.96 -0.19
N TYR A 137 -8.01 3.94 -0.70
CA TYR A 137 -8.48 5.24 -1.21
C TYR A 137 -9.51 5.18 -2.35
N HIS A 138 -9.76 4.00 -2.92
CA HIS A 138 -10.81 3.79 -3.90
C HIS A 138 -12.22 3.91 -3.26
N PHE A 139 -12.34 3.70 -1.95
CA PHE A 139 -13.63 3.51 -1.28
C PHE A 139 -13.89 4.44 -0.08
N PHE A 140 -13.53 5.72 -0.19
CA PHE A 140 -13.79 6.67 0.91
C PHE A 140 -15.28 6.89 1.19
N PHE A 141 -16.17 6.74 0.19
CA PHE A 141 -17.62 6.90 0.37
C PHE A 141 -18.36 5.60 0.67
N MET A 142 -17.72 4.43 0.51
CA MET A 142 -18.39 3.12 0.62
C MET A 142 -19.10 2.93 1.96
N GLY A 143 -18.48 3.33 3.07
CA GLY A 143 -19.10 3.25 4.39
C GLY A 143 -20.39 4.05 4.48
N GLN A 144 -20.39 5.30 4.02
CA GLN A 144 -21.60 6.14 3.97
C GLN A 144 -22.69 5.51 3.10
N GLU A 145 -22.34 4.99 1.93
CA GLU A 145 -23.32 4.38 1.03
C GLU A 145 -23.89 3.06 1.58
N LEU A 146 -23.08 2.24 2.27
CA LEU A 146 -23.59 1.06 3.00
C LEU A 146 -24.57 1.43 4.12
N ARG A 147 -24.30 2.50 4.86
CA ARG A 147 -25.27 3.02 5.85
C ARG A 147 -26.57 3.46 5.19
N ARG A 148 -26.51 4.08 4.01
CA ARG A 148 -27.71 4.47 3.23
C ARG A 148 -28.51 3.27 2.73
N CYS A 149 -27.84 2.16 2.43
CA CYS A 149 -28.50 0.89 2.12
C CYS A 149 -29.12 0.20 3.36
N GLY A 150 -28.96 0.76 4.56
CA GLY A 150 -29.56 0.26 5.80
C GLY A 150 -28.68 -0.71 6.59
N TYR A 151 -27.40 -0.85 6.23
CA TYR A 151 -26.48 -1.69 6.99
C TYR A 151 -26.05 -1.00 8.30
N ASP A 152 -26.39 -1.59 9.45
CA ASP A 152 -26.08 -1.10 10.81
C ASP A 152 -25.06 -2.00 11.55
N GLY A 153 -24.39 -2.90 10.83
CA GLY A 153 -23.31 -3.72 11.38
C GLY A 153 -21.99 -2.95 11.50
N ARG A 154 -20.88 -3.65 11.78
CA ARG A 154 -19.58 -3.00 12.00
C ARG A 154 -18.90 -2.67 10.67
N LEU A 155 -18.43 -1.44 10.54
CA LEU A 155 -17.71 -0.95 9.36
C LEU A 155 -16.29 -0.51 9.74
N GLY A 156 -15.30 -1.25 9.27
CA GLY A 156 -13.89 -0.85 9.32
C GLY A 156 -13.43 -0.30 7.98
N PHE A 157 -12.55 0.69 8.00
CA PHE A 157 -11.80 1.15 6.84
C PHE A 157 -10.30 1.09 7.13
N PHE A 158 -9.48 0.70 6.16
CA PHE A 158 -8.03 0.79 6.28
C PHE A 158 -7.42 1.47 5.05
N LEU A 159 -6.67 2.56 5.27
CA LEU A 159 -5.94 3.28 4.22
C LEU A 159 -4.52 2.74 4.08
N HIS A 160 -4.18 2.19 2.91
CA HIS A 160 -2.86 1.59 2.67
C HIS A 160 -1.80 2.60 2.25
N ILE A 161 -2.23 3.70 1.66
CA ILE A 161 -1.38 4.83 1.25
C ILE A 161 -1.32 5.88 2.37
N PRO A 162 -0.45 6.90 2.28
CA PRO A 162 -0.40 7.95 3.30
C PRO A 162 -1.71 8.74 3.37
N PHE A 163 -1.94 9.39 4.51
CA PHE A 163 -2.93 10.46 4.62
C PHE A 163 -2.20 11.81 4.70
N CYS A 164 -2.48 12.71 3.77
CA CYS A 164 -1.79 14.00 3.70
C CYS A 164 -2.26 14.98 4.79
N PRO A 165 -1.46 16.00 5.16
CA PRO A 165 -1.81 16.95 6.20
C PRO A 165 -2.97 17.84 5.75
N PRO A 166 -3.66 18.52 6.68
CA PRO A 166 -4.89 19.23 6.37
C PRO A 166 -4.77 20.28 5.27
N ASP A 167 -3.66 21.02 5.22
CA ASP A 167 -3.43 22.03 4.19
C ASP A 167 -3.39 21.42 2.77
N LEU A 168 -2.78 20.24 2.62
CA LEU A 168 -2.78 19.53 1.35
C LEU A 168 -4.16 18.95 1.05
N MET A 169 -4.78 18.26 2.01
CA MET A 169 -6.09 17.65 1.81
C MET A 169 -7.15 18.68 1.43
N SER A 170 -7.04 19.90 1.95
CA SER A 170 -7.94 21.03 1.64
C SER A 170 -7.83 21.53 0.20
N ALA A 171 -6.75 21.22 -0.52
CA ALA A 171 -6.63 21.52 -1.94
C ALA A 171 -7.60 20.69 -2.80
N LEU A 172 -8.07 19.54 -2.31
CA LEU A 172 -9.04 18.70 -3.00
C LEU A 172 -10.44 19.33 -2.97
N PRO A 173 -11.06 19.64 -4.12
CA PRO A 173 -12.43 20.15 -4.14
C PRO A 173 -13.41 19.13 -3.52
N GLY A 174 -14.13 19.56 -2.49
CA GLY A 174 -15.05 18.68 -1.74
C GLY A 174 -14.37 17.74 -0.75
N SER A 175 -13.13 18.04 -0.34
CA SER A 175 -12.39 17.32 0.72
C SER A 175 -13.21 17.13 2.00
N GLN A 176 -13.89 18.20 2.46
CA GLN A 176 -14.74 18.14 3.65
C GLN A 176 -15.84 17.08 3.53
N ASP A 177 -16.52 17.00 2.38
CA ASP A 177 -17.57 16.00 2.16
C ASP A 177 -17.01 14.58 2.12
N MET A 178 -15.81 14.41 1.56
CA MET A 178 -15.15 13.12 1.47
C MET A 178 -14.72 12.60 2.85
N VAL A 179 -14.01 13.44 3.62
CA VAL A 179 -13.57 13.04 4.96
C VAL A 179 -14.79 12.85 5.87
N ARG A 180 -15.84 13.68 5.73
CA ARG A 180 -17.10 13.46 6.43
C ARG A 180 -17.76 12.13 6.06
N ALA A 181 -17.67 11.68 4.81
CA ALA A 181 -18.17 10.37 4.41
C ALA A 181 -17.37 9.21 5.05
N MET A 182 -16.06 9.38 5.25
CA MET A 182 -15.24 8.41 5.98
C MET A 182 -15.68 8.27 7.45
N LEU A 183 -16.24 9.31 8.06
CA LEU A 183 -16.76 9.23 9.44
C LEU A 183 -17.99 8.33 9.58
N ALA A 184 -18.50 7.75 8.49
CA ALA A 184 -19.51 6.67 8.53
C ALA A 184 -18.94 5.30 8.97
N TYR A 185 -17.61 5.12 8.89
CA TYR A 185 -16.92 3.95 9.46
C TYR A 185 -16.90 4.02 10.98
N ASP A 186 -16.83 2.87 11.64
CA ASP A 186 -16.67 2.77 13.10
C ASP A 186 -15.19 2.86 13.49
N VAL A 187 -14.32 2.19 12.71
CA VAL A 187 -12.86 2.17 12.87
C VAL A 187 -12.20 2.56 11.55
N ILE A 188 -11.27 3.52 11.60
CA ILE A 188 -10.45 3.96 10.47
C ILE A 188 -8.99 3.70 10.82
N GLY A 189 -8.38 2.77 10.10
CA GLY A 189 -6.99 2.38 10.26
C GLY A 189 -6.07 3.08 9.26
N PHE A 190 -4.88 3.43 9.72
CA PHE A 190 -3.81 4.00 8.91
C PHE A 190 -2.53 3.20 9.07
N GLN A 191 -1.57 3.39 8.15
CA GLN A 191 -0.26 2.74 8.26
C GLN A 191 0.58 3.30 9.40
N THR A 192 0.60 4.62 9.55
CA THR A 192 1.46 5.31 10.51
C THR A 192 0.69 6.23 11.43
N GLU A 193 1.30 6.50 12.58
CA GLU A 193 0.81 7.51 13.51
C GLU A 193 0.77 8.93 12.89
N GLY A 194 1.67 9.22 11.93
CA GLY A 194 1.65 10.47 11.19
C GLY A 194 0.38 10.64 10.34
N ASP A 195 0.00 9.59 9.63
CA ASP A 195 -1.23 9.57 8.81
C ASP A 195 -2.48 9.72 9.69
N ARG A 196 -2.51 9.00 10.81
CA ARG A 196 -3.60 9.05 11.80
C ARG A 196 -3.75 10.46 12.37
N ARG A 197 -2.65 11.11 12.80
CA ARG A 197 -2.67 12.50 13.29
C ARG A 197 -3.16 13.48 12.22
N ASN A 198 -2.74 13.31 10.97
CA ASN A 198 -3.20 14.18 9.88
C ASN A 198 -4.72 14.07 9.67
N PHE A 199 -5.28 12.86 9.75
CA PHE A 199 -6.72 12.64 9.65
C PHE A 199 -7.49 13.30 10.80
N VAL A 200 -7.05 13.10 12.05
CA VAL A 200 -7.67 13.72 13.22
C VAL A 200 -7.58 15.25 13.14
N ALA A 201 -6.42 15.78 12.76
CA ALA A 201 -6.24 17.21 12.56
C ALA A 201 -7.21 17.78 11.51
N PHE A 202 -7.40 17.10 10.37
CA PHE A 202 -8.38 17.52 9.38
C PHE A 202 -9.81 17.49 9.95
N CYS A 203 -10.18 16.43 10.69
CA CYS A 203 -11.50 16.33 11.28
C CYS A 203 -11.79 17.49 12.26
N VAL A 204 -10.81 17.87 13.09
CA VAL A 204 -10.95 18.97 14.03
C VAL A 204 -10.99 20.32 13.32
N GLN A 205 -10.04 20.58 12.42
CA GLN A 205 -9.85 21.89 11.79
C GLN A 205 -10.92 22.21 10.75
N GLU A 206 -11.26 21.23 9.90
CA GLU A 206 -12.10 21.45 8.72
C GLU A 206 -13.55 20.97 8.91
N LEU A 207 -13.80 20.03 9.84
CA LEU A 207 -15.14 19.48 10.08
C LEU A 207 -15.75 19.86 11.43
N GLY A 208 -14.99 20.55 12.29
CA GLY A 208 -15.43 20.93 13.63
C GLY A 208 -15.74 19.73 14.53
N ALA A 209 -15.04 18.60 14.32
CA ALA A 209 -15.07 17.47 15.23
C ALA A 209 -14.25 17.77 16.50
N GLU A 210 -14.54 17.05 17.58
CA GLU A 210 -13.79 17.11 18.82
C GLU A 210 -12.84 15.91 18.91
N ASP A 211 -11.56 16.16 19.16
CA ASP A 211 -10.59 15.12 19.53
C ASP A 211 -10.78 14.75 21.01
N ILE A 212 -11.13 13.49 21.28
CA ILE A 212 -11.44 13.03 22.63
C ILE A 212 -10.17 12.63 23.39
N ASP A 213 -9.34 11.80 22.78
CA ASP A 213 -8.23 11.09 23.42
C ASP A 213 -7.03 10.85 22.48
N GLY A 214 -6.99 11.57 21.36
CA GLY A 214 -6.03 11.35 20.27
C GLY A 214 -6.56 10.33 19.28
N ASP A 215 -7.09 9.19 19.72
CA ASP A 215 -7.49 8.06 18.85
C ASP A 215 -8.98 8.07 18.48
N ARG A 216 -9.78 8.94 19.08
CA ARG A 216 -11.21 9.04 18.79
C ARG A 216 -11.62 10.46 18.48
N VAL A 217 -12.41 10.59 17.41
CA VAL A 217 -13.04 11.85 17.02
C VAL A 217 -14.53 11.78 17.27
N ARG A 218 -15.09 12.82 17.91
CA ARG A 218 -16.53 13.02 18.05
C ARG A 218 -17.01 14.00 17.00
N THR A 219 -17.92 13.55 16.15
CA THR A 219 -18.58 14.41 15.16
C THR A 219 -19.60 15.34 15.81
N GLN A 220 -20.00 16.40 15.11
CA GLN A 220 -20.97 17.38 15.62
C GLN A 220 -22.34 16.79 15.96
N ASP A 221 -22.71 15.68 15.34
CA ASP A 221 -23.94 14.94 15.60
C ASP A 221 -23.77 13.83 16.67
N GLY A 222 -22.61 13.78 17.33
CA GLY A 222 -22.33 12.95 18.50
C GLY A 222 -21.83 11.55 18.21
N ARG A 223 -21.55 11.19 16.94
CA ARG A 223 -20.93 9.92 16.57
C ARG A 223 -19.47 9.93 16.98
N ILE A 224 -19.00 8.80 17.52
CA ILE A 224 -17.60 8.62 17.90
C ILE A 224 -16.97 7.67 16.89
N VAL A 225 -15.87 8.08 16.26
CA VAL A 225 -15.15 7.25 15.30
C VAL A 225 -13.74 7.03 15.83
N ARG A 226 -13.27 5.78 15.83
CA ARG A 226 -11.90 5.46 16.18
C ARG A 226 -10.99 5.60 14.97
N ALA A 227 -9.89 6.34 15.11
CA ALA A 227 -8.81 6.47 14.16
C ALA A 227 -7.52 5.96 14.81
N SER A 228 -6.92 4.89 14.29
CA SER A 228 -5.71 4.29 14.88
C SER A 228 -4.70 3.85 13.81
N ALA A 229 -3.42 3.75 14.18
CA ALA A 229 -2.37 3.25 13.30
C ALA A 229 -2.20 1.73 13.47
N PHE A 230 -2.20 0.99 12.37
CA PHE A 230 -1.93 -0.45 12.30
C PHE A 230 -0.93 -0.69 11.16
N PRO A 231 0.39 -0.64 11.43
CA PRO A 231 1.40 -0.80 10.39
C PRO A 231 1.34 -2.21 9.81
N ILE A 232 1.07 -2.32 8.51
CA ILE A 232 0.93 -3.63 7.86
C ILE A 232 2.26 -4.38 7.80
N GLY A 233 2.23 -5.66 8.16
CA GLY A 233 3.35 -6.59 8.03
C GLY A 233 3.42 -7.31 6.68
N ILE A 234 4.32 -8.29 6.60
CA ILE A 234 4.36 -9.27 5.50
C ILE A 234 4.18 -10.69 6.06
N ASP A 235 3.97 -11.68 5.20
CA ASP A 235 4.25 -13.07 5.55
C ASP A 235 5.77 -13.30 5.53
N ALA A 236 6.44 -12.89 6.61
CA ALA A 236 7.90 -12.91 6.70
C ALA A 236 8.47 -14.33 6.68
N HIS A 237 7.76 -15.28 7.30
CA HIS A 237 8.15 -16.69 7.33
C HIS A 237 8.02 -17.31 5.94
N GLY A 238 6.86 -17.18 5.27
CA GLY A 238 6.67 -17.70 3.93
C GLY A 238 7.61 -17.07 2.90
N PHE A 239 7.93 -15.76 3.04
CA PHE A 239 8.89 -15.10 2.16
C PHE A 239 10.33 -15.57 2.38
N ALA A 240 10.72 -15.86 3.62
CA ALA A 240 12.03 -16.46 3.89
C ALA A 240 12.15 -17.88 3.31
N GLU A 241 11.06 -18.65 3.30
CA GLU A 241 11.01 -19.95 2.62
C GLU A 241 11.11 -19.81 1.10
N PHE A 242 10.51 -18.77 0.51
CA PHE A 242 10.68 -18.48 -0.92
C PHE A 242 12.15 -18.28 -1.30
N ALA A 243 12.94 -17.62 -0.45
CA ALA A 243 14.37 -17.42 -0.68
C ALA A 243 15.17 -18.75 -0.74
N LEU A 244 14.60 -19.87 -0.27
CA LEU A 244 15.23 -21.19 -0.30
C LEU A 244 14.75 -22.07 -1.46
N SER A 245 13.78 -21.61 -2.24
CA SER A 245 13.22 -22.34 -3.38
C SER A 245 14.18 -22.46 -4.56
N ASP A 246 13.96 -23.44 -5.46
CA ASP A 246 14.82 -23.65 -6.63
C ASP A 246 14.85 -22.42 -7.55
N GLU A 247 13.69 -21.82 -7.83
CA GLU A 247 13.58 -20.59 -8.62
C GLU A 247 14.35 -19.42 -7.98
N ALA A 248 14.30 -19.29 -6.64
CA ALA A 248 15.06 -18.25 -5.94
C ALA A 248 16.57 -18.49 -6.05
N ARG A 249 17.03 -19.73 -5.87
CA ARG A 249 18.46 -20.09 -6.00
C ARG A 249 18.98 -19.85 -7.41
N GLU A 250 18.18 -20.14 -8.43
CA GLU A 250 18.52 -19.84 -9.83
C GLU A 250 18.72 -18.33 -10.04
N HIS A 251 17.78 -17.51 -9.59
CA HIS A 251 17.89 -16.05 -9.74
C HIS A 251 19.00 -15.46 -8.87
N GLU A 252 19.22 -16.01 -7.67
CA GLU A 252 20.35 -15.63 -6.83
C GLU A 252 21.68 -15.88 -7.56
N ALA A 253 21.85 -17.06 -8.16
CA ALA A 253 23.03 -17.42 -8.93
C ALA A 253 23.22 -16.52 -10.17
N MET A 254 22.14 -16.21 -10.90
CA MET A 254 22.19 -15.29 -12.05
C MET A 254 22.65 -13.89 -11.64
N VAL A 255 22.12 -13.34 -10.54
CA VAL A 255 22.52 -12.03 -10.05
C VAL A 255 23.98 -12.04 -9.59
N ARG A 256 24.43 -13.09 -8.89
CA ARG A 256 25.84 -13.24 -8.50
C ARG A 256 26.77 -13.32 -9.72
N ASP A 257 26.40 -14.06 -10.76
CA ASP A 257 27.18 -14.15 -12.01
C ASP A 257 27.27 -12.79 -12.73
N ILE A 258 26.14 -12.09 -12.86
CA ILE A 258 26.08 -10.76 -13.49
C ILE A 258 26.91 -9.74 -12.70
N SER A 259 26.88 -9.81 -11.37
CA SER A 259 27.66 -8.90 -10.52
C SER A 259 29.17 -9.09 -10.68
N ARG A 260 29.65 -10.27 -11.11
CA ARG A 260 31.08 -10.60 -11.26
C ARG A 260 31.93 -10.23 -10.02
N GLY A 261 31.36 -10.41 -8.82
CA GLY A 261 32.01 -10.07 -7.55
C GLY A 261 31.96 -8.59 -7.16
N ARG A 262 31.28 -7.75 -7.94
CA ARG A 262 30.95 -6.35 -7.58
C ARG A 262 29.84 -6.34 -6.53
N HIS A 263 29.77 -5.28 -5.73
CA HIS A 263 28.65 -5.08 -4.81
C HIS A 263 27.36 -4.85 -5.59
N GLN A 264 26.41 -5.76 -5.44
CA GLN A 264 25.11 -5.68 -6.07
C GLN A 264 24.16 -4.81 -5.24
N ILE A 265 23.70 -3.73 -5.85
CA ILE A 265 22.62 -2.87 -5.36
C ILE A 265 21.33 -3.28 -6.05
N VAL A 266 20.21 -3.35 -5.31
CA VAL A 266 18.89 -3.63 -5.87
C VAL A 266 17.86 -2.57 -5.47
N GLY A 267 17.06 -2.15 -6.43
CA GLY A 267 15.83 -1.39 -6.23
C GLY A 267 14.68 -2.14 -6.88
N VAL A 268 13.56 -2.32 -6.17
CA VAL A 268 12.38 -3.02 -6.70
C VAL A 268 11.15 -2.20 -6.38
N ASP A 269 10.55 -1.59 -7.39
CA ASP A 269 9.37 -0.76 -7.22
C ASP A 269 8.56 -0.76 -8.50
N ARG A 270 7.25 -0.58 -8.42
CA ARG A 270 6.48 -0.20 -9.62
C ARG A 270 7.01 1.13 -10.14
N MET A 271 7.01 1.32 -11.46
CA MET A 271 7.36 2.60 -12.07
C MET A 271 6.27 3.63 -11.73
N ASP A 272 6.43 4.30 -10.60
CA ASP A 272 5.46 5.21 -9.98
C ASP A 272 6.23 6.39 -9.37
N TYR A 273 5.74 7.61 -9.57
CA TYR A 273 6.45 8.84 -9.19
C TYR A 273 6.59 9.02 -7.68
N SER A 274 5.83 8.26 -6.88
CA SER A 274 6.01 8.22 -5.42
C SER A 274 7.32 7.56 -5.00
N LYS A 275 7.96 6.77 -5.88
CA LYS A 275 9.06 5.86 -5.54
C LYS A 275 10.46 6.46 -5.61
N GLY A 276 10.56 7.73 -6.02
CA GLY A 276 11.82 8.46 -6.04
C GLY A 276 12.89 7.79 -6.91
N LEU A 277 12.48 7.17 -8.02
CA LEU A 277 13.39 6.44 -8.92
C LEU A 277 14.42 7.38 -9.58
N PRO A 278 14.04 8.59 -10.05
CA PRO A 278 15.01 9.56 -10.55
C PRO A 278 16.04 9.97 -9.49
N GLU A 279 15.58 10.28 -8.27
CA GLU A 279 16.45 10.66 -7.15
C GLU A 279 17.42 9.52 -6.77
N ARG A 280 16.93 8.28 -6.79
CA ARG A 280 17.74 7.08 -6.56
C ARG A 280 18.87 6.96 -7.57
N PHE A 281 18.58 7.19 -8.85
CA PHE A 281 19.56 7.10 -9.93
C PHE A 281 20.57 8.23 -9.84
N ARG A 282 20.13 9.46 -9.53
CA ARG A 282 21.03 10.60 -9.28
C ARG A 282 21.94 10.35 -8.07
N GLY A 283 21.43 9.75 -6.99
CA GLY A 283 22.25 9.40 -5.83
C GLY A 283 23.31 8.35 -6.14
N PHE A 284 22.98 7.37 -7.00
CA PHE A 284 23.96 6.41 -7.50
C PHE A 284 24.97 7.06 -8.45
N GLU A 285 24.54 7.96 -9.34
CA GLU A 285 25.43 8.75 -10.19
C GLU A 285 26.42 9.57 -9.37
N GLN A 286 25.94 10.26 -8.34
CA GLN A 286 26.75 11.06 -7.42
C GLN A 286 27.82 10.21 -6.71
N LEU A 287 27.48 9.01 -6.25
CA LEU A 287 28.48 8.06 -5.72
C LEU A 287 29.61 7.81 -6.73
N LEU A 288 29.26 7.55 -8.00
CA LEU A 288 30.26 7.29 -9.03
C LEU A 288 31.09 8.53 -9.38
N GLU A 289 30.53 9.73 -9.23
CA GLU A 289 31.26 11.00 -9.41
C GLU A 289 32.26 11.24 -8.28
N ASP A 290 31.80 11.14 -7.04
CA ASP A 290 32.56 11.48 -5.83
C ASP A 290 33.60 10.42 -5.46
N GLU A 291 33.30 9.14 -5.73
CA GLU A 291 34.17 8.00 -5.42
C GLU A 291 34.52 7.21 -6.70
N PRO A 292 35.49 7.68 -7.52
CA PRO A 292 35.91 6.98 -8.73
C PRO A 292 36.34 5.52 -8.51
N GLU A 293 36.78 5.17 -7.30
CA GLU A 293 37.10 3.81 -6.87
C GLU A 293 35.88 2.88 -6.85
N GLN A 294 34.65 3.39 -6.75
CA GLN A 294 33.44 2.57 -6.83
C GLN A 294 33.09 2.21 -8.27
N ARG A 295 33.67 2.91 -9.27
CA ARG A 295 33.43 2.62 -10.68
C ARG A 295 33.93 1.23 -11.02
N GLY A 296 33.01 0.36 -11.41
CA GLY A 296 33.29 -1.04 -11.62
C GLY A 296 33.40 -1.88 -10.34
N ASN A 297 33.16 -1.35 -9.15
CA ASN A 297 33.06 -2.14 -7.92
C ASN A 297 31.62 -2.26 -7.42
N VAL A 298 30.69 -1.49 -8.00
CA VAL A 298 29.25 -1.57 -7.73
C VAL A 298 28.44 -1.86 -9.00
N GLN A 299 27.34 -2.59 -8.87
CA GLN A 299 26.39 -2.87 -9.96
C GLN A 299 24.98 -2.57 -9.45
N PHE A 300 24.20 -1.78 -10.17
CA PHE A 300 22.83 -1.45 -9.76
C PHE A 300 21.79 -2.12 -10.66
N LEU A 301 20.92 -2.95 -10.07
CA LEU A 301 19.76 -3.56 -10.70
C LEU A 301 18.47 -2.87 -10.20
N GLN A 302 17.75 -2.23 -11.11
CA GLN A 302 16.43 -1.67 -10.86
C GLN A 302 15.36 -2.53 -11.54
N VAL A 303 14.54 -3.21 -10.76
CA VAL A 303 13.31 -3.86 -11.23
C VAL A 303 12.17 -2.85 -11.14
N ALA A 304 11.61 -2.48 -12.29
CA ALA A 304 10.62 -1.41 -12.43
C ALA A 304 9.43 -1.82 -13.33
N PRO A 305 8.56 -2.76 -12.89
CA PRO A 305 7.38 -3.13 -13.66
C PRO A 305 6.51 -1.91 -13.99
N LEU A 306 6.06 -1.84 -15.23
CA LEU A 306 5.17 -0.77 -15.70
C LEU A 306 3.86 -0.78 -14.90
N SER A 307 3.34 0.42 -14.62
CA SER A 307 2.09 0.60 -13.90
C SER A 307 1.35 1.80 -14.49
N ARG A 308 0.04 1.65 -14.75
CA ARG A 308 -0.85 2.75 -15.15
C ARG A 308 -0.30 3.57 -16.32
N SER A 309 0.23 2.89 -17.33
CA SER A 309 0.87 3.52 -18.51
C SER A 309 -0.07 4.41 -19.33
N GLU A 310 -1.36 4.35 -19.07
CA GLU A 310 -2.40 5.19 -19.65
C GLU A 310 -2.38 6.63 -19.11
N LEU A 311 -1.67 6.88 -18.01
CA LEU A 311 -1.58 8.20 -17.38
C LEU A 311 -0.28 8.92 -17.78
N GLU A 312 -0.41 10.17 -18.23
CA GLU A 312 0.70 11.02 -18.71
C GLU A 312 1.86 11.10 -17.72
N ALA A 313 1.59 11.36 -16.43
CA ALA A 313 2.63 11.44 -15.39
C ALA A 313 3.47 10.15 -15.24
N TYR A 314 2.92 8.98 -15.60
CA TYR A 314 3.66 7.71 -15.59
C TYR A 314 4.49 7.53 -16.86
N ALA A 315 3.98 8.00 -18.01
CA ALA A 315 4.73 8.04 -19.25
C ALA A 315 5.94 9.00 -19.16
N ASP A 316 5.75 10.17 -18.57
CA ASP A 316 6.82 11.15 -18.36
C ASP A 316 7.92 10.60 -17.44
N LEU A 317 7.53 9.97 -16.33
CA LEU A 317 8.48 9.31 -15.43
C LEU A 317 9.30 8.24 -16.15
N ARG A 318 8.67 7.47 -17.04
CA ARG A 318 9.37 6.44 -17.81
C ARG A 318 10.44 7.06 -18.70
N VAL A 319 10.09 8.11 -19.44
CA VAL A 319 11.03 8.82 -20.32
C VAL A 319 12.20 9.40 -19.52
N GLU A 320 11.91 10.03 -18.37
CA GLU A 320 12.95 10.55 -17.47
C GLU A 320 13.88 9.44 -16.98
N LEU A 321 13.32 8.32 -16.50
CA LEU A 321 14.09 7.23 -15.91
C LEU A 321 14.97 6.50 -16.93
N GLU A 322 14.42 6.20 -18.11
CA GLU A 322 15.16 5.60 -19.23
C GLU A 322 16.27 6.54 -19.71
N GLY A 323 16.00 7.85 -19.78
CA GLY A 323 16.98 8.88 -20.11
C GLY A 323 18.13 8.97 -19.10
N LEU A 324 17.82 8.97 -17.80
CA LEU A 324 18.81 8.99 -16.72
C LEU A 324 19.71 7.75 -16.76
N ALA A 325 19.14 6.55 -16.87
CA ALA A 325 19.96 5.34 -16.97
C ALA A 325 20.81 5.32 -18.24
N GLY A 326 20.28 5.77 -19.38
CA GLY A 326 21.04 5.91 -20.61
C GLY A 326 22.23 6.87 -20.46
N ASN A 327 22.02 8.00 -19.78
CA ASN A 327 23.06 8.98 -19.50
C ASN A 327 24.15 8.40 -18.58
N ILE A 328 23.77 7.84 -17.43
CA ILE A 328 24.70 7.25 -16.45
C ILE A 328 25.51 6.12 -17.10
N ASN A 329 24.85 5.20 -17.79
CA ASN A 329 25.54 4.11 -18.48
C ASN A 329 26.46 4.65 -19.58
N GLY A 330 26.02 5.63 -20.38
CA GLY A 330 26.86 6.25 -21.40
C GLY A 330 28.11 6.97 -20.85
N ARG A 331 28.02 7.50 -19.63
CA ARG A 331 29.12 8.21 -18.96
C ARG A 331 30.13 7.26 -18.31
N PHE A 332 29.66 6.20 -17.64
CA PHE A 332 30.51 5.39 -16.75
C PHE A 332 30.75 3.96 -17.22
N ALA A 333 29.98 3.41 -18.17
CA ALA A 333 30.14 2.03 -18.60
C ALA A 333 31.53 1.75 -19.20
N THR A 334 32.00 0.53 -19.00
CA THR A 334 33.18 -0.03 -19.66
C THR A 334 32.75 -1.26 -20.49
N LEU A 335 33.69 -1.86 -21.23
CA LEU A 335 33.39 -3.05 -22.06
C LEU A 335 32.81 -4.22 -21.26
N ASP A 336 33.11 -4.29 -19.96
CA ASP A 336 32.78 -5.40 -19.06
C ASP A 336 31.84 -4.99 -17.90
N TRP A 337 31.38 -3.75 -17.86
CA TRP A 337 30.56 -3.21 -16.77
C TRP A 337 29.51 -2.22 -17.28
N ASN A 338 28.25 -2.46 -16.91
CA ASN A 338 27.14 -1.55 -17.17
C ASN A 338 26.55 -1.07 -15.85
N PRO A 339 26.76 0.19 -15.41
CA PRO A 339 26.45 0.65 -14.06
C PRO A 339 25.02 0.37 -13.60
N ILE A 340 24.03 0.61 -14.46
CA ILE A 340 22.60 0.42 -14.18
C ILE A 340 21.98 -0.58 -15.18
N GLN A 341 21.28 -1.57 -14.63
CA GLN A 341 20.40 -2.48 -15.35
C GLN A 341 18.96 -2.23 -14.95
N ILE A 342 18.08 -1.95 -15.92
CA ILE A 342 16.64 -1.80 -15.68
C ILE A 342 15.90 -3.02 -16.22
N MET A 343 15.03 -3.60 -15.39
CA MET A 343 14.10 -4.67 -15.78
C MET A 343 12.67 -4.14 -15.67
N VAL A 344 12.03 -3.88 -16.81
CA VAL A 344 10.64 -3.38 -16.87
C VAL A 344 9.59 -4.48 -16.74
N ASN A 345 10.01 -5.74 -16.75
CA ASN A 345 9.13 -6.88 -16.51
C ASN A 345 9.13 -7.21 -15.01
N GLY A 346 7.96 -7.63 -14.52
CA GLY A 346 7.83 -8.12 -13.15
C GLY A 346 8.48 -9.50 -13.00
N PHE A 347 8.92 -9.80 -11.78
CA PHE A 347 9.38 -11.12 -11.36
C PHE A 347 8.36 -11.75 -10.41
N THR A 348 8.38 -13.08 -10.31
CA THR A 348 7.63 -13.78 -9.25
C THR A 348 8.21 -13.41 -7.89
N ARG A 349 7.44 -13.63 -6.81
CA ARG A 349 7.95 -13.37 -5.45
C ARG A 349 9.11 -14.30 -5.07
N ARG A 350 9.15 -15.52 -5.59
CA ARG A 350 10.28 -16.46 -5.41
C ARG A 350 11.54 -15.94 -6.10
N ALA A 351 11.44 -15.53 -7.35
CA ALA A 351 12.55 -14.91 -8.07
C ALA A 351 13.05 -13.65 -7.34
N LEU A 352 12.14 -12.76 -6.89
CA LEU A 352 12.51 -11.57 -6.11
C LEU A 352 13.21 -11.93 -4.79
N ALA A 353 12.78 -12.96 -4.08
CA ALA A 353 13.44 -13.41 -2.85
C ALA A 353 14.90 -13.83 -3.12
N GLY A 354 15.16 -14.52 -4.24
CA GLY A 354 16.52 -14.83 -4.71
C GLY A 354 17.35 -13.60 -5.07
N ILE A 355 16.75 -12.66 -5.82
CA ILE A 355 17.39 -11.39 -6.19
C ILE A 355 17.77 -10.59 -4.94
N TYR A 356 16.87 -10.49 -3.96
CA TYR A 356 17.14 -9.81 -2.69
C TYR A 356 18.28 -10.50 -1.93
N ARG A 357 18.28 -11.84 -1.85
CA ARG A 357 19.32 -12.61 -1.16
C ARG A 357 20.71 -12.45 -1.79
N ALA A 358 20.78 -12.22 -3.09
CA ALA A 358 22.04 -11.95 -3.78
C ALA A 358 22.58 -10.52 -3.56
N ALA A 359 21.70 -9.55 -3.26
CA ALA A 359 22.05 -8.14 -3.18
C ALA A 359 22.69 -7.76 -1.85
N GLN A 360 23.84 -7.07 -1.90
CA GLN A 360 24.51 -6.53 -0.71
C GLN A 360 23.84 -5.25 -0.23
N ILE A 361 23.12 -4.54 -1.10
CA ILE A 361 22.46 -3.28 -0.77
C ILE A 361 21.06 -3.26 -1.39
N CYS A 362 20.04 -2.89 -0.62
CA CYS A 362 18.72 -2.59 -1.14
C CYS A 362 18.37 -1.12 -0.95
N MET A 363 18.00 -0.45 -2.03
CA MET A 363 17.56 0.94 -2.04
C MET A 363 16.05 1.02 -2.08
N VAL A 364 15.46 1.45 -0.97
CA VAL A 364 14.03 1.74 -0.84
C VAL A 364 13.89 3.23 -0.53
N THR A 365 13.93 4.06 -1.57
CA THR A 365 14.02 5.52 -1.44
C THR A 365 12.77 6.29 -1.94
N PRO A 366 11.53 5.88 -1.59
CA PRO A 366 10.35 6.60 -2.05
C PRO A 366 10.30 8.03 -1.50
N LEU A 367 9.81 8.97 -2.31
CA LEU A 367 9.49 10.34 -1.89
C LEU A 367 8.37 10.36 -0.85
N ARG A 368 7.41 9.44 -1.00
CA ARG A 368 6.35 9.17 -0.01
C ARG A 368 5.83 7.76 -0.20
N ASP A 369 5.67 7.00 0.88
CA ASP A 369 5.07 5.66 0.82
C ASP A 369 4.35 5.34 2.13
N GLY A 370 3.14 4.81 2.05
CA GLY A 370 2.35 4.47 3.23
C GLY A 370 3.05 3.44 4.12
N MET A 371 3.79 2.50 3.51
CA MET A 371 4.57 1.52 4.28
C MET A 371 5.86 1.13 3.56
N ASN A 372 5.75 0.64 2.32
CA ASN A 372 6.78 -0.06 1.55
C ASN A 372 7.13 -1.47 2.06
N LEU A 373 6.50 -2.49 1.46
CA LEU A 373 6.72 -3.90 1.82
C LEU A 373 8.03 -4.47 1.28
N VAL A 374 8.61 -3.87 0.23
CA VAL A 374 9.89 -4.30 -0.36
C VAL A 374 11.01 -4.22 0.67
N ALA A 375 11.02 -3.17 1.50
CA ALA A 375 11.95 -3.07 2.63
C ALA A 375 11.86 -4.28 3.57
N LYS A 376 10.64 -4.70 3.94
CA LYS A 376 10.42 -5.85 4.83
C LYS A 376 10.77 -7.18 4.15
N GLU A 377 10.42 -7.33 2.88
CA GLU A 377 10.73 -8.52 2.07
C GLU A 377 12.25 -8.69 1.90
N PHE A 378 12.99 -7.61 1.66
CA PHE A 378 14.45 -7.64 1.61
C PHE A 378 15.05 -8.20 2.90
N ILE A 379 14.64 -7.67 4.06
CA ILE A 379 15.09 -8.15 5.39
C ILE A 379 14.74 -9.64 5.61
N ALA A 380 13.56 -10.07 5.17
CA ALA A 380 13.13 -11.45 5.31
C ALA A 380 13.94 -12.43 4.44
N ALA A 381 14.35 -12.01 3.24
CA ALA A 381 15.09 -12.85 2.28
C ALA A 381 16.59 -13.01 2.60
N GLN A 382 17.20 -12.09 3.34
CA GLN A 382 18.64 -12.12 3.63
C GLN A 382 19.09 -13.37 4.38
N ASP A 383 20.33 -13.77 4.14
CA ASP A 383 21.05 -14.74 4.98
C ASP A 383 21.55 -14.05 6.26
N PRO A 384 21.13 -14.47 7.47
CA PRO A 384 21.63 -13.88 8.71
C PRO A 384 23.15 -14.02 8.93
N ALA A 385 23.82 -14.95 8.23
CA ALA A 385 25.26 -15.10 8.32
C ALA A 385 26.03 -14.04 7.51
N ASP A 386 25.44 -13.50 6.45
CA ASP A 386 26.03 -12.46 5.60
C ASP A 386 24.93 -11.54 5.00
N PRO A 387 24.21 -10.76 5.82
CA PRO A 387 23.06 -10.00 5.36
C PRO A 387 23.47 -8.70 4.65
N GLY A 388 22.74 -8.32 3.59
CA GLY A 388 22.88 -7.02 2.96
C GLY A 388 22.36 -5.85 3.81
N VAL A 389 22.60 -4.64 3.32
CA VAL A 389 22.24 -3.37 3.98
C VAL A 389 21.00 -2.77 3.33
N LEU A 390 20.04 -2.35 4.14
CA LEU A 390 18.87 -1.60 3.68
C LEU A 390 19.14 -0.09 3.77
N ILE A 391 19.00 0.62 2.66
CA ILE A 391 18.91 2.09 2.59
C ILE A 391 17.44 2.43 2.47
N LEU A 392 16.90 3.23 3.40
CA LEU A 392 15.47 3.46 3.53
C LEU A 392 15.14 4.95 3.60
N SER A 393 14.18 5.39 2.79
CA SER A 393 13.64 6.75 2.88
C SER A 393 12.99 6.98 4.24
N ARG A 394 13.28 8.14 4.85
CA ARG A 394 12.56 8.65 6.03
C ARG A 394 11.06 8.89 5.78
N PHE A 395 10.60 8.85 4.53
CA PHE A 395 9.22 9.06 4.10
C PHE A 395 8.48 7.77 3.74
N ALA A 396 9.10 6.60 3.96
CA ALA A 396 8.41 5.31 3.93
C ALA A 396 7.90 4.94 5.33
N GLY A 397 6.64 4.49 5.44
CA GLY A 397 6.07 4.09 6.73
C GLY A 397 6.85 3.00 7.47
N ALA A 398 7.58 2.14 6.74
CA ALA A 398 8.42 1.08 7.30
C ALA A 398 9.55 1.59 8.21
N VAL A 399 9.91 2.89 8.13
CA VAL A 399 10.96 3.47 8.99
C VAL A 399 10.64 3.34 10.48
N ALA A 400 9.35 3.33 10.85
CA ALA A 400 8.93 3.17 12.24
C ALA A 400 9.32 1.79 12.81
N GLU A 401 9.44 0.77 11.96
CA GLU A 401 9.80 -0.59 12.33
C GLU A 401 11.23 -0.96 11.93
N LEU A 402 11.88 -0.17 11.07
CA LEU A 402 13.22 -0.44 10.53
C LEU A 402 14.20 0.74 10.77
N PRO A 403 14.33 1.29 11.99
CA PRO A 403 15.17 2.47 12.24
C PRO A 403 16.69 2.21 12.08
N GLU A 404 17.13 0.94 12.08
CA GLU A 404 18.52 0.53 11.91
C GLU A 404 18.94 0.41 10.44
N ALA A 405 18.02 0.62 9.49
CA ALA A 405 18.36 0.88 8.11
C ALA A 405 19.20 2.17 8.01
N LEU A 406 19.91 2.35 6.90
CA LEU A 406 20.52 3.65 6.58
C LEU A 406 19.41 4.60 6.12
N ILE A 407 18.91 5.40 7.07
CA ILE A 407 17.80 6.32 6.82
C ILE A 407 18.29 7.53 6.04
N VAL A 408 17.65 7.82 4.91
CA VAL A 408 18.00 8.94 4.02
C VAL A 408 16.81 9.84 3.75
N ASN A 409 17.08 11.12 3.53
CA ASN A 409 16.18 12.02 2.82
C ASN A 409 16.37 11.83 1.30
N PRO A 410 15.38 11.26 0.57
CA PRO A 410 15.53 11.01 -0.86
C PRO A 410 15.66 12.28 -1.70
N TYR A 411 15.31 13.47 -1.17
CA TYR A 411 15.53 14.74 -1.85
C TYR A 411 16.99 15.22 -1.80
N SER A 412 17.85 14.57 -1.00
CA SER A 412 19.28 14.85 -0.95
C SER A 412 20.05 13.75 -1.69
N THR A 413 20.54 14.09 -2.87
CA THR A 413 21.43 13.23 -3.65
C THR A 413 22.66 12.82 -2.83
N ASP A 414 23.25 13.76 -2.09
CA ASP A 414 24.42 13.54 -1.23
C ASP A 414 24.14 12.54 -0.11
N GLU A 415 22.98 12.62 0.56
CA GLU A 415 22.62 11.62 1.59
C GLU A 415 22.49 10.21 1.00
N ILE A 416 21.92 10.08 -0.21
CA ILE A 416 21.83 8.79 -0.90
C ILE A 416 23.25 8.27 -1.25
N ALA A 417 24.10 9.12 -1.82
CA ALA A 417 25.47 8.75 -2.19
C ALA A 417 26.30 8.33 -0.96
N HIS A 418 26.26 9.11 0.11
CA HIS A 418 26.93 8.76 1.37
C HIS A 418 26.38 7.48 1.99
N ALA A 419 25.07 7.23 1.93
CA ALA A 419 24.49 5.98 2.42
C ALA A 419 24.97 4.77 1.59
N LEU A 420 25.10 4.93 0.27
CA LEU A 420 25.65 3.89 -0.61
C LEU A 420 27.13 3.60 -0.29
N SER A 421 27.95 4.64 -0.17
CA SER A 421 29.37 4.53 0.23
C SER A 421 29.52 3.83 1.58
N ARG A 422 28.71 4.23 2.57
CA ARG A 422 28.69 3.57 3.87
C ARG A 422 28.25 2.11 3.77
N ALA A 423 27.25 1.81 2.94
CA ALA A 423 26.73 0.46 2.79
C ALA A 423 27.75 -0.48 2.14
N THR A 424 28.52 -0.02 1.15
CA THR A 424 29.59 -0.82 0.52
C THR A 424 30.74 -1.09 1.48
N ALA A 425 31.07 -0.13 2.35
CA ALA A 425 32.14 -0.24 3.34
C ALA A 425 31.71 -0.89 4.68
N MET A 426 30.43 -1.26 4.84
CA MET A 426 29.90 -1.68 6.14
C MET A 426 30.48 -3.05 6.60
N PRO A 427 31.16 -3.11 7.76
CA PRO A 427 31.68 -4.36 8.29
C PRO A 427 30.58 -5.40 8.53
N LEU A 428 30.92 -6.69 8.36
CA LEU A 428 29.98 -7.80 8.54
C LEU A 428 29.26 -7.77 9.90
N GLU A 429 29.98 -7.43 10.98
CA GLU A 429 29.39 -7.39 12.32
C GLU A 429 28.29 -6.34 12.42
N GLU A 430 28.53 -5.12 11.93
CA GLU A 430 27.51 -4.07 11.90
C GLU A 430 26.31 -4.46 11.02
N ARG A 431 26.56 -5.12 9.88
CA ARG A 431 25.47 -5.62 9.01
C ARG A 431 24.59 -6.62 9.74
N ARG A 432 25.19 -7.56 10.48
CA ARG A 432 24.47 -8.59 11.25
C ARG A 432 23.67 -7.98 12.40
N GLU A 433 24.26 -7.06 13.16
CA GLU A 433 23.56 -6.36 14.26
C GLU A 433 22.32 -5.60 13.74
N ARG A 434 22.47 -4.83 12.67
CA ARG A 434 21.35 -4.09 12.05
C ARG A 434 20.27 -5.02 11.51
N HIS A 435 20.69 -6.07 10.80
CA HIS A 435 19.78 -7.05 10.22
C HIS A 435 19.00 -7.81 11.28
N GLU A 436 19.65 -8.27 12.35
CA GLU A 436 19.01 -9.02 13.43
C GLU A 436 17.90 -8.20 14.10
N ALA A 437 18.19 -6.93 14.43
CA ALA A 437 17.20 -6.03 15.04
C ALA A 437 15.98 -5.80 14.13
N MET A 438 16.22 -5.50 12.84
CA MET A 438 15.15 -5.33 11.86
C MET A 438 14.36 -6.61 11.63
N ARG A 439 15.04 -7.75 11.51
CA ARG A 439 14.45 -9.07 11.30
C ARG A 439 13.53 -9.44 12.45
N ALA A 440 13.95 -9.22 13.70
CA ALA A 440 13.11 -9.50 14.87
C ALA A 440 11.74 -8.80 14.77
N ARG A 441 11.71 -7.52 14.37
CA ARG A 441 10.45 -6.76 14.21
C ARG A 441 9.64 -7.20 13.00
N VAL A 442 10.27 -7.45 11.85
CA VAL A 442 9.57 -7.92 10.63
C VAL A 442 8.90 -9.27 10.84
N PHE A 443 9.53 -10.18 11.58
CA PHE A 443 8.98 -11.51 11.87
C PHE A 443 7.95 -11.47 13.02
N ALA A 444 8.01 -10.48 13.91
CA ALA A 444 7.03 -10.29 14.96
C ALA A 444 5.76 -9.56 14.47
N ASN A 445 5.86 -8.60 13.55
CA ASN A 445 4.72 -7.87 13.01
C ASN A 445 4.37 -8.35 11.59
N THR A 446 3.68 -9.48 11.51
CA THR A 446 3.27 -10.10 10.24
C THR A 446 1.96 -9.51 9.69
N ALA A 447 1.66 -9.76 8.42
CA ALA A 447 0.36 -9.40 7.83
C ALA A 447 -0.82 -10.03 8.59
N HIS A 448 -0.62 -11.22 9.15
CA HIS A 448 -1.59 -11.89 10.02
C HIS A 448 -1.83 -11.09 11.31
N ASN A 449 -0.77 -10.68 12.01
CA ASN A 449 -0.87 -9.90 13.24
C ASN A 449 -1.54 -8.55 13.01
N TRP A 450 -1.26 -7.91 11.87
CA TRP A 450 -1.97 -6.71 11.41
C TRP A 450 -3.49 -6.95 11.28
N CYS A 451 -3.90 -8.04 10.60
CA CYS A 451 -5.32 -8.41 10.48
C CYS A 451 -5.97 -8.62 11.84
N GLU A 452 -5.36 -9.43 12.72
CA GLU A 452 -5.93 -9.73 14.03
C GLU A 452 -6.05 -8.47 14.91
N THR A 453 -5.04 -7.60 14.87
CA THR A 453 -5.06 -6.37 15.68
C THR A 453 -6.16 -5.42 15.22
N PHE A 454 -6.33 -5.23 13.91
CA PHE A 454 -7.40 -4.40 13.38
C PHE A 454 -8.78 -5.01 13.67
N LEU A 455 -8.96 -6.31 13.42
CA LEU A 455 -10.23 -7.00 13.61
C LEU A 455 -10.62 -7.08 15.10
N ALA A 456 -9.66 -7.24 16.01
CA ALA A 456 -9.93 -7.20 17.45
C ALA A 456 -10.52 -5.85 17.89
N VAL A 457 -10.02 -4.75 17.30
CA VAL A 457 -10.57 -3.40 17.53
C VAL A 457 -11.96 -3.25 16.91
N LEU A 458 -12.15 -3.70 15.67
CA LEU A 458 -13.44 -3.59 14.98
C LEU A 458 -14.56 -4.42 15.65
N ASP A 459 -14.20 -5.58 16.20
CA ASP A 459 -15.11 -6.51 16.88
C ASP A 459 -15.42 -6.05 18.33
N ASP A 460 -14.62 -5.13 18.93
CA ASP A 460 -14.77 -4.72 20.33
C ASP A 460 -16.16 -4.11 20.61
N ARG A 461 -16.99 -4.88 21.31
CA ARG A 461 -18.39 -4.57 21.64
C ARG A 461 -18.54 -3.31 22.49
N ASN A 462 -17.52 -2.94 23.27
CA ASN A 462 -17.54 -1.71 24.07
C ASN A 462 -17.57 -0.46 23.18
N GLU A 463 -16.98 -0.52 21.98
CA GLU A 463 -17.06 0.58 21.01
C GLU A 463 -18.48 0.81 20.47
N ARG A 464 -19.37 -0.20 20.55
CA ARG A 464 -20.77 -0.05 20.12
C ARG A 464 -21.62 0.72 21.13
N GLU A 465 -21.33 0.55 22.42
CA GLU A 465 -22.10 1.15 23.50
C GLU A 465 -21.88 2.67 23.59
N LEU A 466 -20.77 3.16 23.05
CA LEU A 466 -20.45 4.58 22.93
C LEU A 466 -21.27 5.30 21.84
N GLN A 467 -22.01 4.57 20.99
CA GLN A 467 -22.79 5.15 19.90
C GLN A 467 -24.22 5.53 20.35
N PRO A 468 -24.71 6.74 20.03
CA PRO A 468 -26.11 7.09 20.28
C PRO A 468 -27.07 6.19 19.46
N ARG A 469 -27.93 5.40 20.13
CA ARG A 469 -28.87 4.42 19.54
C ARG A 469 -29.94 4.95 18.56
N SER A 470 -29.89 6.22 18.15
CA SER A 470 -30.98 6.88 17.39
C SER A 470 -30.49 7.88 16.33
N TRP A 471 -29.24 7.76 15.90
CA TRP A 471 -28.64 8.72 14.97
C TRP A 471 -29.14 8.56 13.52
N TRP A 472 -29.25 7.33 12.99
CA TRP A 472 -29.57 7.05 11.58
C TRP A 472 -30.89 7.67 11.09
N HIS A 473 -31.89 7.77 11.97
CA HIS A 473 -33.20 8.33 11.63
C HIS A 473 -33.21 9.87 11.49
N ARG A 474 -32.17 10.57 11.98
CA ARG A 474 -32.14 12.05 12.02
C ARG A 474 -31.52 12.71 10.78
N LEU A 475 -30.86 11.95 9.90
CA LEU A 475 -30.23 12.49 8.68
C LEU A 475 -31.19 12.78 7.52
N GLY A 476 -32.51 12.70 7.71
CA GLY A 476 -33.47 13.29 6.75
C GLY A 476 -33.54 12.66 5.36
N PHE A 477 -33.11 11.40 5.18
CA PHE A 477 -33.21 10.69 3.88
C PHE A 477 -34.35 9.66 3.82
N GLY A 478 -35.29 9.69 4.77
CA GLY A 478 -36.48 8.83 4.81
C GLY A 478 -37.65 9.41 4.02
N GLY A 479 -37.64 9.25 2.69
CA GLY A 479 -38.84 9.38 1.86
C GLY A 479 -39.46 8.01 1.61
N ALA A 480 -40.26 7.50 2.55
CA ALA A 480 -41.16 6.40 2.24
C ALA A 480 -42.32 6.96 1.38
N PRO A 481 -42.71 6.32 0.27
CA PRO A 481 -43.91 6.72 -0.45
C PRO A 481 -45.11 6.48 0.47
N ARG A 482 -45.88 7.53 0.76
CA ARG A 482 -47.17 7.38 1.42
C ARG A 482 -48.16 6.82 0.42
N SER A 483 -48.75 5.69 0.82
CA SER A 483 -49.95 4.99 0.30
C SER A 483 -49.99 4.62 -1.17
#